data_AF-A0A7C1A1C2-F1
#
_entry.id   AF-A0A7C1A1C2-F1
#
_cell.length_a   1.000
_cell.length_b   1.000
_cell.length_c   1.000
_cell.angle_alpha   90.00
_cell.angle_beta   90.00
_cell.angle_gamma   90.00
#
_symmetry.space_group_name_H-M   'P 1'
#
loop_
_entity.id
_entity.type
_entity.pdbx_description
1 polymer ?
#
loop_
_entity_poly.entity_id
_entity_poly.type
_entity_poly.pdbx_seq_one_letter_code
_entity_poly.pdbx_strand_id
1 'polypeptide(L)'
;MARSVRGLRKVEEIKEIWDSLTYDQRLAATAFIFQQLCEHARTSGTYRKLIYDRLGFGLDAYWVLLPEGKLISNEFSLKARDNMQSEEKD
;
A
#
# COMPACT_ATOMS: atom_id res chain seq x y z
N MET A 1 -2.91 -31.79 -8.79
CA MET A 1 -1.83 -30.92 -8.28
C MET A 1 -2.43 -29.84 -7.40
N ALA A 2 -2.46 -30.06 -6.08
CA ALA A 2 -2.88 -29.04 -5.14
C ALA A 2 -1.66 -28.23 -4.71
N ARG A 3 -1.52 -26.98 -5.15
CA ARG A 3 -0.54 -26.06 -4.56
C ARG A 3 -1.09 -25.65 -3.20
N SER A 4 -0.54 -26.30 -2.17
CA SER A 4 -0.67 -25.94 -0.76
C SER A 4 -0.54 -24.42 -0.59
N VAL A 5 -1.53 -23.84 0.09
CA VAL A 5 -1.55 -22.44 0.54
C VAL A 5 -0.31 -22.23 1.41
N ARG A 6 0.79 -21.73 0.81
CA ARG A 6 2.06 -21.54 1.50
C ARG A 6 1.95 -20.34 2.42
N GLY A 7 2.28 -20.58 3.69
CA GLY A 7 2.47 -19.54 4.69
C GLY A 7 3.49 -18.50 4.25
N LEU A 8 3.35 -17.32 4.85
CA LEU A 8 4.27 -16.17 4.85
C LEU A 8 5.48 -16.37 3.94
N ARG A 9 5.43 -15.78 2.74
CA ARG A 9 6.61 -15.68 1.87
C ARG A 9 7.74 -15.05 2.66
N LYS A 10 8.93 -15.65 2.59
CA LYS A 10 10.12 -15.08 3.24
C LYS A 10 10.39 -13.70 2.62
N VAL A 11 10.93 -12.77 3.40
CA VAL A 11 11.21 -11.39 2.94
C VAL A 11 12.09 -11.41 1.67
N GLU A 12 12.99 -12.38 1.59
CA GLU A 12 13.87 -12.62 0.43
C GLU A 12 13.06 -12.96 -0.83
N GLU A 13 12.01 -13.79 -0.73
CA GLU A 13 11.14 -14.16 -1.86
C GLU A 13 10.31 -12.96 -2.36
N ILE A 14 9.90 -12.05 -1.48
CA ILE A 14 9.17 -10.83 -1.87
C ILE A 14 10.09 -9.91 -2.68
N LYS A 15 11.34 -9.73 -2.24
CA LYS A 15 12.31 -8.88 -2.92
C LYS A 15 12.74 -9.46 -4.28
N GLU A 16 12.95 -10.77 -4.37
CA GLU A 16 13.26 -11.44 -5.64
C GLU A 16 12.14 -11.23 -6.67
N ILE A 17 10.87 -11.36 -6.26
CA ILE A 17 9.72 -11.08 -7.13
C ILE A 17 9.74 -9.62 -7.58
N TRP A 18 9.96 -8.67 -6.66
CA TRP A 18 10.03 -7.26 -6.99
C TRP A 18 11.16 -6.92 -7.98
N ASP A 19 12.33 -7.53 -7.80
CA ASP A 19 13.49 -7.32 -8.66
C ASP A 19 13.27 -7.94 -10.05
N SER A 20 12.45 -8.98 -10.16
CA SER A 20 12.07 -9.61 -11.44
C SER A 20 11.11 -8.77 -12.30
N LEU A 21 10.44 -7.77 -11.73
CA LEU A 21 9.55 -6.88 -12.47
C LEU A 21 10.34 -5.95 -13.39
N THR A 22 9.76 -5.58 -14.54
CA THR A 22 10.33 -4.51 -15.36
C THR A 22 10.22 -3.17 -14.64
N TYR A 23 11.00 -2.17 -15.08
CA TYR A 23 10.92 -0.82 -14.54
C TYR A 23 9.49 -0.26 -14.62
N ASP A 24 8.84 -0.38 -15.78
CA ASP A 24 7.48 0.13 -16.00
C ASP A 24 6.44 -0.57 -15.12
N GLN A 25 6.58 -1.89 -14.93
CA GLN A 25 5.71 -2.65 -14.03
C GLN A 25 5.87 -2.17 -12.58
N ARG A 26 7.12 -1.98 -12.11
CA ARG A 26 7.39 -1.43 -10.78
C ARG A 26 6.81 -0.03 -10.62
N LEU A 27 7.00 0.83 -11.61
CA LEU A 27 6.51 2.20 -11.59
C LEU A 27 4.98 2.23 -11.52
N ALA A 28 4.29 1.48 -12.38
CA ALA A 28 2.84 1.41 -12.41
C ALA A 28 2.27 0.84 -11.10
N ALA A 29 2.83 -0.25 -10.59
CA ALA A 29 2.41 -0.85 -9.32
C ALA A 29 2.61 0.10 -8.14
N THR A 30 3.76 0.76 -8.07
CA THR A 30 4.06 1.74 -7.00
C THR A 30 3.11 2.93 -7.05
N ALA A 31 2.87 3.48 -8.25
CA ALA A 31 1.96 4.61 -8.44
C ALA A 31 0.54 4.27 -7.97
N PHE A 32 0.05 3.08 -8.33
CA PHE A 32 -1.25 2.59 -7.86
C PHE A 32 -1.29 2.47 -6.33
N ILE A 33 -0.30 1.83 -5.71
CA ILE A 33 -0.23 1.66 -4.25
C ILE A 33 -0.24 3.02 -3.55
N PHE A 34 0.56 3.99 -4.02
CA PHE A 34 0.59 5.33 -3.44
C PHE A 34 -0.76 6.04 -3.53
N GLN A 35 -1.46 5.89 -4.65
CA GLN A 35 -2.81 6.43 -4.81
C GLN A 35 -3.77 5.83 -3.77
N GLN A 36 -3.76 4.51 -3.60
CA GLN A 36 -4.63 3.82 -2.64
C GLN A 36 -4.31 4.17 -1.19
N LEU A 37 -3.02 4.33 -0.85
CA LEU A 37 -2.60 4.76 0.49
C LEU A 37 -3.05 6.19 0.80
N CYS A 38 -2.85 7.12 -0.14
CA CYS A 38 -3.34 8.49 0.01
C CYS A 38 -4.86 8.53 0.16
N GLU A 39 -5.58 7.73 -0.63
CA GLU A 39 -7.03 7.64 -0.57
C GLU A 39 -7.52 7.03 0.76
N HIS A 40 -6.81 6.02 1.27
CA HIS A 40 -7.06 5.45 2.58
C HIS A 40 -6.87 6.49 3.69
N ALA A 41 -5.82 7.30 3.63
CA ALA A 41 -5.58 8.37 4.59
C ALA A 41 -6.66 9.47 4.56
N ARG A 42 -7.15 9.84 3.37
CA ARG A 42 -8.22 10.86 3.23
C ARG A 42 -9.56 10.39 3.78
N THR A 43 -9.92 9.14 3.49
CA THR A 43 -11.25 8.62 3.79
C THR A 43 -11.32 7.84 5.10
N SER A 44 -10.16 7.60 5.73
CA SER A 44 -9.98 6.68 6.86
C SER A 44 -10.53 5.27 6.57
N GLY A 45 -10.24 4.35 7.49
CA GLY A 45 -10.71 2.98 7.40
C GLY A 45 -9.85 2.01 8.20
N THR A 46 -10.23 0.75 8.14
CA THR A 46 -9.43 -0.34 8.72
C THR A 46 -8.41 -0.85 7.72
N TYR A 47 -7.33 -1.47 8.21
CA TYR A 47 -6.40 -2.22 7.39
C TYR A 47 -7.08 -3.27 6.49
N ARG A 48 -8.24 -3.83 6.88
CA ARG A 48 -9.03 -4.73 6.02
C ARG A 48 -9.61 -4.02 4.81
N LYS A 49 -10.14 -2.81 4.99
CA LYS A 49 -10.62 -1.95 3.89
C LYS A 49 -9.46 -1.58 2.95
N LEU A 50 -8.27 -1.30 3.50
CA LEU A 50 -7.07 -1.07 2.70
C LEU A 50 -6.71 -2.30 1.84
N ILE A 51 -6.64 -3.49 2.45
CA ILE A 51 -6.20 -4.71 1.78
C ILE A 51 -7.23 -5.21 0.76
N TYR A 52 -8.50 -5.32 1.14
CA TYR A 52 -9.52 -5.96 0.31
C TYR A 52 -10.15 -4.99 -0.68
N ASP A 53 -10.50 -3.78 -0.25
CA ASP A 53 -11.29 -2.88 -1.09
C ASP A 53 -10.38 -1.98 -1.94
N ARG A 54 -9.34 -1.39 -1.34
CA ARG A 54 -8.47 -0.42 -2.02
C ARG A 54 -7.41 -1.11 -2.88
N LEU A 55 -6.70 -2.08 -2.31
CA LEU A 55 -5.67 -2.84 -3.04
C LEU A 55 -6.25 -4.02 -3.85
N GLY A 56 -7.48 -4.43 -3.58
CA GLY A 56 -8.21 -5.40 -4.39
C GLY A 56 -7.81 -6.86 -4.15
N PHE A 57 -7.26 -7.20 -2.98
CA PHE A 57 -6.83 -8.57 -2.68
C PHE A 57 -7.93 -9.43 -2.04
N GLY A 58 -7.76 -10.75 -2.12
CA GLY A 58 -8.58 -11.74 -1.44
C GLY A 58 -8.12 -12.04 -0.01
N LEU A 59 -8.87 -12.92 0.66
CA LEU A 59 -8.57 -13.38 2.03
C LEU A 59 -7.18 -14.04 2.16
N ASP A 60 -6.66 -14.60 1.08
CA ASP A 60 -5.35 -15.23 0.98
C ASP A 60 -4.19 -14.24 1.20
N ALA A 61 -4.38 -12.96 0.87
CA ALA A 61 -3.38 -11.93 1.08
C ALA A 61 -3.35 -11.38 2.52
N TYR A 62 -4.37 -11.70 3.34
CA TYR A 62 -4.55 -11.10 4.66
C TYR A 62 -3.32 -11.25 5.55
N TRP A 63 -2.84 -12.48 5.73
CA TRP A 63 -1.72 -12.75 6.62
C TRP A 63 -0.40 -12.20 6.11
N VAL A 64 -0.28 -12.00 4.79
CA VAL A 64 0.91 -11.44 4.15
C VAL A 64 0.95 -9.92 4.32
N LEU A 65 -0.20 -9.23 4.25
CA LEU A 65 -0.27 -7.77 4.27
C LEU A 65 -0.68 -7.18 5.63
N LEU A 66 -1.13 -8.00 6.57
CA LEU A 66 -1.58 -7.58 7.90
C LEU A 66 -0.53 -6.75 8.67
N PRO A 67 0.76 -7.14 8.74
CA PRO A 67 1.73 -6.44 9.58
C PRO A 67 1.87 -4.96 9.20
N GLU A 68 2.11 -4.69 7.91
CA GLU A 68 2.30 -3.35 7.37
C GLU A 68 0.96 -2.62 7.23
N GLY A 69 -0.10 -3.32 6.81
CA GLY A 69 -1.43 -2.74 6.66
C GLY A 69 -1.97 -2.17 7.97
N LYS A 70 -1.69 -2.83 9.11
CA LYS A 70 -2.09 -2.33 10.44
C LYS A 70 -1.33 -1.06 10.83
N LEU A 71 -0.02 -0.99 10.57
CA LEU A 71 0.79 0.21 10.85
C LEU A 71 0.31 1.39 10.02
N ILE A 72 0.13 1.18 8.70
CA ILE A 72 -0.37 2.19 7.78
C ILE A 72 -1.73 2.72 8.25
N SER A 73 -2.68 1.84 8.58
CA SER A 73 -4.02 2.24 9.01
C SER A 73 -4.02 3.06 10.31
N ASN A 74 -3.03 2.88 11.18
CA ASN A 74 -2.94 3.56 12.47
C ASN A 74 -2.13 4.86 12.42
N GLU A 75 -1.09 4.92 11.58
CA GLU A 75 -0.06 5.96 11.64
C GLU A 75 0.01 6.84 10.38
N PHE A 76 -0.56 6.38 9.26
CA PHE A 76 -0.49 7.12 8.00
C PHE A 76 -1.58 8.19 7.90
N SER A 77 -1.20 9.44 8.18
CA SER A 77 -2.06 10.61 8.03
C SER A 77 -1.42 11.61 7.06
N LEU A 78 -2.21 12.14 6.13
CA LEU A 78 -1.77 13.25 5.30
C LEU A 78 -1.79 14.51 6.15
N LYS A 79 -0.62 15.10 6.42
CA LYS A 79 -0.58 16.47 6.92
C LYS A 79 -1.28 17.36 5.89
N ALA A 80 -2.28 18.13 6.34
CA ALA A 80 -2.80 19.22 5.52
C ALA A 80 -1.58 20.09 5.14
N ARG A 81 -1.37 20.31 3.84
CA ARG A 81 -0.53 21.42 3.43
C ARG A 81 -1.30 22.66 3.85
N ASP A 82 -0.98 23.21 5.03
CA ASP A 82 -1.42 24.55 5.37
C ASP A 82 -1.04 25.46 4.20
N ASN A 83 -2.04 26.18 3.71
CA ASN A 83 -1.94 27.07 2.56
C ASN A 83 -0.68 27.95 2.69
N MET A 84 0.39 27.60 1.97
CA MET A 84 1.41 28.59 1.60
C MET A 84 0.83 29.46 0.48
N GLN A 85 -0.18 30.26 0.85
CA GLN A 85 -0.38 31.57 0.26
C GLN A 85 0.19 32.57 1.27
N SER A 86 1.45 32.93 1.09
CA SER A 86 1.97 34.18 1.64
C SER A 86 2.64 34.92 0.50
N GLU A 87 1.80 35.71 -0.18
CA GLU A 87 2.08 37.05 -0.69
C GLU A 87 3.49 37.31 -1.21
N GLU A 88 3.67 37.20 -2.53
CA GLU A 88 4.58 38.08 -3.24
C GLU A 88 3.94 39.48 -3.19
N LYS A 89 4.41 40.30 -2.24
CA LYS A 89 4.17 41.74 -2.21
C LYS A 89 5.49 42.42 -2.61
N ASP A 90 5.44 43.04 -3.79
CA ASP A 90 6.27 44.12 -4.36
C ASP A 90 7.71 44.31 -3.85
#